data_AF-A0ABD1K3G1-F1
#
_entry.id   AF-A0ABD1K3G1-F1
#
_cell.length_a   1.000
_cell.length_b   1.000
_cell.length_c   1.000
_cell.angle_alpha   90.00
_cell.angle_beta   90.00
_cell.angle_gamma   90.00
#
_symmetry.space_group_name_H-M   'P 1'
#
loop_
_entity.id
_entity.type
_entity.pdbx_description
1 polymer ?
#
loop_
_entity_poly.entity_id
_entity_poly.type
_entity_poly.pdbx_seq_one_letter_code
_entity_poly.pdbx_strand_id
1 'polypeptide(L)'
;MSIGVCGTAYKWFESYLSEPEHIQDQQSENSTLHCGVPQGSVLGPLLFIVYLLPLGNIFRHYGIQFHSYADDTQLYVSTSPTASLPPNALTTCLHDIQAWMTQNYLKLNSNKTEVLLIGTTTTLQKMTLLQCL
;
A
#
# COMPACT_ATOMS: atom_id res chain seq x y z
N MET A 1 -5.03 8.95 -12.87
CA MET A 1 -5.83 7.80 -13.34
C MET A 1 -7.26 8.04 -12.87
N SER A 2 -8.25 8.06 -13.75
CA SER A 2 -9.66 8.17 -13.38
C SER A 2 -10.30 6.79 -13.53
N ILE A 3 -11.02 6.33 -12.51
CA ILE A 3 -11.68 5.01 -12.47
C ILE A 3 -12.94 4.97 -13.37
N GLY A 4 -13.35 6.12 -13.93
CA GLY A 4 -14.45 6.20 -14.90
C GLY A 4 -15.86 6.08 -14.30
N VAL A 5 -16.00 6.12 -12.97
CA VAL A 5 -17.31 6.10 -12.29
C VAL A 5 -17.99 7.47 -12.46
N CYS A 6 -19.21 7.48 -13.00
CA CYS A 6 -19.98 8.70 -13.28
C CYS A 6 -21.48 8.52 -13.04
N GLY A 7 -22.23 9.62 -13.07
CA GLY A 7 -23.70 9.61 -13.01
C GLY A 7 -24.26 8.98 -11.72
N THR A 8 -25.23 8.08 -11.88
CA THR A 8 -25.92 7.41 -10.76
C THR A 8 -24.97 6.58 -9.90
N ALA A 9 -24.01 5.89 -10.53
CA ALA A 9 -23.03 5.08 -9.79
C ALA A 9 -22.16 5.95 -8.87
N TYR A 10 -21.71 7.11 -9.36
CA TYR A 10 -20.94 8.06 -8.54
C TYR A 10 -21.72 8.53 -7.31
N LYS A 11 -22.98 8.95 -7.50
CA LYS A 11 -23.85 9.39 -6.40
C LYS A 11 -24.11 8.26 -5.40
N TRP A 12 -24.22 7.03 -5.87
CA TRP A 12 -24.39 5.87 -5.01
C TRP A 12 -23.14 5.61 -4.15
N PHE A 13 -21.93 5.68 -4.72
CA PHE A 13 -20.69 5.58 -3.94
C PHE A 13 -20.52 6.72 -2.94
N GLU A 14 -20.89 7.95 -3.32
CA GLU A 14 -20.88 9.11 -2.42
C GLU A 14 -21.79 8.88 -1.22
N SER A 15 -23.01 8.40 -1.44
CA SER A 15 -23.93 8.01 -0.36
C SER A 15 -23.35 6.90 0.51
N TYR A 16 -22.86 5.81 -0.10
CA TYR A 16 -22.31 4.64 0.59
C TYR A 16 -21.14 4.97 1.51
N LEU A 17 -20.23 5.85 1.06
CA LEU A 17 -19.07 6.28 1.84
C LEU A 17 -19.39 7.33 2.89
N SER A 18 -20.56 7.98 2.80
CA SER A 18 -21.02 8.99 3.75
C SER A 18 -21.92 8.41 4.85
N GLU A 19 -22.33 7.13 4.74
CA GLU A 19 -23.14 6.48 5.76
C GLU A 19 -22.29 6.23 7.03
N PRO A 20 -22.74 6.70 8.21
CA PRO A 20 -22.05 6.42 9.45
C PRO A 20 -22.08 4.90 9.73
N GLU A 21 -20.95 4.35 10.16
CA GLU A 21 -20.91 2.97 10.65
C GLU A 21 -21.74 2.89 11.94
N HIS A 22 -22.77 2.06 11.94
CA HIS A 22 -23.37 1.58 13.18
C HIS A 22 -22.41 0.52 13.74
N ILE A 23 -21.57 0.91 14.70
CA ILE A 23 -20.76 -0.05 15.44
C ILE A 23 -21.75 -0.99 16.14
N GLN A 24 -21.71 -2.28 15.77
CA GLN A 24 -22.63 -3.32 16.24
C GLN A 24 -22.31 -3.76 17.68
N ASP A 25 -21.83 -2.83 18.50
CA ASP A 25 -21.64 -2.99 19.94
C ASP A 25 -22.60 -2.04 20.65
N GLN A 26 -23.24 -2.53 21.71
CA GLN A 26 -24.46 -1.95 22.25
C GLN A 26 -24.24 -0.49 22.72
N GLN A 27 -25.12 0.42 22.29
CA GLN A 27 -25.18 1.84 22.70
C GLN A 27 -23.99 2.74 22.32
N SER A 28 -23.54 2.74 21.06
CA SER A 28 -22.67 3.82 20.59
C SER A 28 -23.46 4.92 19.86
N GLU A 29 -23.15 6.18 20.18
CA GLU A 29 -23.62 7.35 19.42
C GLU A 29 -23.11 7.27 17.98
N ASN A 30 -23.92 7.74 17.02
CA ASN A 30 -23.56 7.79 15.61
C ASN A 30 -22.30 8.65 15.42
N SER A 31 -21.13 8.03 15.34
CA SER A 31 -19.89 8.72 14.99
C SER A 31 -19.81 8.82 13.47
N THR A 32 -19.62 10.04 12.95
CA THR A 32 -19.41 10.24 11.52
C THR A 32 -17.98 9.83 11.16
N LEU A 33 -17.83 8.83 10.30
CA LEU A 33 -16.53 8.41 9.81
C LEU A 33 -16.08 9.35 8.69
N HIS A 34 -15.00 10.11 8.89
CA HIS A 34 -14.46 11.00 7.85
C HIS A 34 -13.58 10.28 6.81
N CYS A 35 -13.09 9.09 7.15
CA CYS A 35 -12.21 8.30 6.29
C CYS A 35 -12.38 6.81 6.63
N GLY A 36 -12.45 5.97 5.59
CA GLY A 36 -12.58 4.52 5.72
C GLY A 36 -13.69 3.96 4.85
N VAL A 37 -13.89 2.66 4.95
CA VAL A 37 -15.00 1.94 4.33
C VAL A 37 -15.65 1.04 5.40
N PRO A 38 -16.96 0.78 5.31
CA PRO A 38 -17.63 -0.05 6.30
C PRO A 38 -16.99 -1.43 6.45
N GLN A 39 -16.54 -1.81 7.65
CA GLN A 39 -15.99 -3.15 7.91
C GLN A 39 -17.08 -4.22 7.80
N GLY A 40 -16.73 -5.39 7.26
CA GLY A 40 -17.70 -6.46 6.99
C GLY A 40 -18.59 -6.23 5.77
N SER A 41 -18.44 -5.09 5.08
CA SER A 41 -19.14 -4.85 3.83
C SER A 41 -18.55 -5.64 2.67
N VAL A 42 -19.41 -6.03 1.71
CA VAL A 42 -19.01 -6.73 0.49
C VAL A 42 -18.10 -5.85 -0.38
N LEU A 43 -18.34 -4.54 -0.38
CA LEU A 43 -17.68 -3.60 -1.28
C LEU A 43 -16.40 -2.98 -0.69
N GLY A 44 -16.26 -2.98 0.63
CA GLY A 44 -15.08 -2.42 1.33
C GLY A 44 -13.74 -2.92 0.78
N PRO A 45 -13.54 -4.24 0.61
CA PRO A 45 -12.29 -4.77 0.05
C PRO A 45 -11.97 -4.25 -1.36
N LEU A 46 -12.98 -4.14 -2.24
CA LEU A 46 -12.78 -3.63 -3.60
C LEU A 46 -12.40 -2.15 -3.59
N LEU A 47 -13.09 -1.34 -2.78
CA LEU A 47 -12.81 0.08 -2.64
C LEU A 47 -11.42 0.34 -2.09
N PHE A 48 -10.98 -0.49 -1.13
CA PHE A 48 -9.63 -0.41 -0.60
C PHE A 48 -8.56 -0.70 -1.68
N ILE A 49 -8.76 -1.71 -2.52
CA ILE A 49 -7.86 -2.00 -3.65
C ILE A 49 -7.83 -0.81 -4.63
N VAL A 50 -8.98 -0.25 -4.98
CA VAL A 50 -9.09 0.92 -5.87
C VAL A 50 -8.34 2.12 -5.28
N TYR A 51 -8.43 2.32 -3.97
CA TYR A 51 -7.76 3.39 -3.25
C TYR A 51 -6.22 3.30 -3.35
N LEU A 52 -5.66 2.09 -3.33
CA LEU A 52 -4.22 1.85 -3.42
C LEU A 52 -3.65 1.90 -4.86
N LEU A 53 -4.49 1.92 -5.90
CA LEU A 53 -4.03 1.92 -7.30
C LEU A 53 -2.95 2.97 -7.64
N PRO A 54 -2.97 4.20 -7.11
CA PRO A 54 -1.94 5.20 -7.40
C PRO A 54 -0.53 4.79 -6.96
N LEU A 55 -0.37 3.92 -5.95
CA LEU A 55 0.95 3.37 -5.57
C LEU A 55 1.63 2.66 -6.75
N GLY A 56 0.85 2.02 -7.61
CA GLY A 56 1.34 1.39 -8.83
C GLY A 56 2.12 2.33 -9.74
N ASN A 57 1.78 3.63 -9.75
CA ASN A 57 2.53 4.62 -10.54
C ASN A 57 3.89 4.92 -9.91
N ILE A 58 3.98 4.94 -8.58
CA ILE A 58 5.24 5.14 -7.85
C ILE A 58 6.17 3.96 -8.15
N PHE A 59 5.69 2.72 -8.00
CA PHE A 59 6.51 1.53 -8.28
C PHE A 59 7.03 1.52 -9.72
N ARG A 60 6.15 1.82 -10.70
CA ARG A 60 6.53 1.90 -12.12
C ARG A 60 7.51 3.02 -12.42
N HIS A 61 7.40 4.17 -11.74
CA HIS A 61 8.34 5.29 -11.89
C HIS A 61 9.78 4.87 -11.56
N TYR A 62 9.95 4.06 -10.51
CA TYR A 62 11.25 3.52 -10.10
C TYR A 62 11.65 2.22 -10.82
N GLY A 63 10.83 1.73 -11.75
CA GLY A 63 11.08 0.47 -12.45
C GLY A 63 11.03 -0.77 -11.54
N ILE A 64 10.34 -0.67 -10.39
CA ILE A 64 10.22 -1.75 -9.41
C ILE A 64 9.03 -2.63 -9.75
N GLN A 65 9.28 -3.94 -9.82
CA GLN A 65 8.21 -4.92 -9.96
C GLN A 65 7.50 -5.07 -8.62
N PHE A 66 6.18 -5.29 -8.64
CA PHE A 66 5.39 -5.37 -7.42
C PHE A 66 4.21 -6.32 -7.57
N HIS A 67 3.73 -6.79 -6.43
CA HIS A 67 2.49 -7.54 -6.29
C HIS A 67 1.78 -7.05 -5.04
N SER A 68 0.51 -6.69 -5.15
CA SER A 68 -0.34 -6.32 -4.01
C SER A 68 -1.49 -7.31 -3.86
N TYR A 69 -1.78 -7.69 -2.62
CA TYR A 69 -2.93 -8.50 -2.23
C TYR A 69 -3.53 -7.93 -0.96
N ALA A 70 -4.77 -7.44 -1.03
CA ALA A 70 -5.39 -6.67 0.06
C ALA A 70 -4.46 -5.52 0.51
N ASP A 71 -4.09 -5.47 1.80
CA ASP A 71 -3.17 -4.48 2.39
C ASP A 71 -1.69 -4.87 2.28
N ASP A 72 -1.38 -6.13 1.95
CA ASP A 72 -0.01 -6.59 1.77
C ASP A 72 0.52 -6.23 0.37
N THR A 73 1.71 -5.64 0.32
CA THR A 73 2.41 -5.34 -0.94
C THR A 73 3.84 -5.82 -0.89
N GLN A 74 4.23 -6.57 -1.92
CA GLN A 74 5.59 -7.08 -2.13
C GLN A 74 6.25 -6.31 -3.26
N LEU A 75 7.50 -5.88 -3.03
CA LEU A 75 8.35 -5.22 -4.02
C LEU A 75 9.51 -6.14 -4.40
N TYR A 76 9.77 -6.28 -5.70
CA TYR A 76 10.84 -7.13 -6.22
C TYR A 76 11.89 -6.28 -6.92
N VAL A 77 13.14 -6.40 -6.47
CA VAL A 77 14.29 -5.70 -7.02
C VAL A 77 15.41 -6.69 -7.27
N SER A 78 15.89 -6.75 -8.51
CA SER A 78 17.06 -7.56 -8.88
C SER A 78 18.31 -6.69 -8.87
N THR A 79 19.41 -7.20 -8.30
CA THR A 79 20.66 -6.46 -8.13
C THR A 79 21.86 -7.35 -8.43
N SER A 80 23.00 -6.73 -8.77
CA SER A 80 24.26 -7.47 -8.87
C SER A 80 24.73 -7.92 -7.48
N PRO A 81 25.35 -9.10 -7.33
CA PRO A 81 25.94 -9.56 -6.07
C PRO A 81 26.96 -8.60 -5.45
N THR A 82 27.57 -7.74 -6.27
CA THR A 82 28.58 -6.76 -5.85
C THR A 82 28.01 -5.38 -5.58
N ALA A 83 26.71 -5.16 -5.80
CA ALA A 83 26.06 -3.89 -5.55
C ALA A 83 25.85 -3.67 -4.04
N SER A 84 25.87 -2.40 -3.63
CA SER A 84 25.46 -2.01 -2.29
C SER A 84 23.96 -2.23 -2.12
N LEU A 85 23.57 -2.84 -0.99
CA LEU A 85 22.18 -3.06 -0.63
C LEU A 85 21.76 -2.15 0.55
N PRO A 86 20.51 -1.66 0.58
CA PRO A 86 19.52 -1.73 -0.50
C PRO A 86 19.89 -0.79 -1.67
N PRO A 87 19.42 -1.05 -2.90
CA PRO A 87 19.61 -0.13 -4.02
C PRO A 87 18.96 1.22 -3.73
N ASN A 88 19.62 2.32 -4.15
CA ASN A 88 19.09 3.67 -3.93
C ASN A 88 17.66 3.85 -4.46
N ALA A 89 17.35 3.26 -5.62
CA ALA A 89 16.01 3.29 -6.20
C ALA A 89 14.94 2.70 -5.27
N LEU A 90 15.27 1.64 -4.51
CA LEU A 90 14.34 1.05 -3.53
C LEU A 90 14.14 2.01 -2.35
N THR A 91 15.21 2.59 -1.82
CA THR A 91 15.14 3.54 -0.70
C THR A 91 14.31 4.77 -1.05
N THR A 92 14.55 5.38 -2.22
CA THR A 92 13.75 6.54 -2.68
C THR A 92 12.31 6.16 -2.95
N CYS A 93 12.06 4.98 -3.54
CA CYS A 93 10.70 4.48 -3.74
C CYS A 93 9.94 4.30 -2.40
N LEU A 94 10.57 3.73 -1.37
CA LEU A 94 9.97 3.56 -0.04
C LEU A 94 9.63 4.89 0.61
N HIS A 95 10.48 5.89 0.46
CA HIS A 95 10.22 7.25 0.95
C HIS A 95 8.98 7.86 0.26
N ASP A 96 8.86 7.73 -1.06
CA ASP A 96 7.71 8.24 -1.81
C ASP A 96 6.41 7.50 -1.49
N ILE A 97 6.48 6.17 -1.27
CA ILE A 97 5.34 5.37 -0.80
C ILE A 97 4.88 5.88 0.56
N GLN A 98 5.80 6.10 1.49
CA GLN A 98 5.49 6.58 2.84
C GLN A 98 4.86 7.98 2.80
N ALA A 99 5.42 8.89 1.99
CA ALA A 99 4.89 10.23 1.80
C ALA A 99 3.47 10.18 1.20
N TRP A 100 3.26 9.38 0.15
CA TRP A 100 1.95 9.20 -0.47
C TRP A 100 0.94 8.60 0.52
N MET A 101 1.30 7.54 1.25
CA MET A 101 0.43 6.93 2.26
C MET A 101 0.01 7.94 3.32
N THR A 102 0.96 8.72 3.84
CA THR A 102 0.69 9.73 4.86
C THR A 102 -0.27 10.82 4.35
N GLN A 103 -0.07 11.28 3.11
CA GLN A 103 -0.97 12.27 2.46
C GLN A 103 -2.37 11.69 2.19
N ASN A 104 -2.49 10.39 2.05
CA ASN A 104 -3.72 9.66 1.79
C ASN A 104 -4.22 8.93 3.06
N TYR A 105 -3.93 9.46 4.25
CA TYR A 105 -4.46 8.95 5.53
C TYR A 105 -4.20 7.46 5.81
N LEU A 106 -3.15 6.90 5.22
CA LEU A 106 -2.66 5.54 5.46
C LEU A 106 -1.34 5.59 6.23
N LYS A 107 -1.06 4.52 6.97
CA LYS A 107 0.19 4.36 7.70
C LYS A 107 0.94 3.14 7.21
N LEU A 108 2.13 3.35 6.67
CA LEU A 108 3.05 2.25 6.40
C LEU A 108 3.46 1.59 7.71
N ASN A 109 3.30 0.27 7.81
CA ASN A 109 3.67 -0.47 9.01
C ASN A 109 5.15 -0.87 8.95
N SER A 110 6.03 0.01 9.41
CA SER A 110 7.48 -0.22 9.45
C SER A 110 7.86 -1.49 10.21
N ASN A 111 7.11 -1.85 11.26
CA ASN A 111 7.41 -3.02 12.09
C ASN A 111 7.09 -4.35 11.40
N LYS A 112 6.23 -4.32 10.36
CA LYS A 112 5.90 -5.49 9.55
C LYS A 112 6.58 -5.48 8.18
N THR A 113 7.30 -4.40 7.84
CA THR A 113 7.95 -4.26 6.55
C THR A 113 9.34 -4.86 6.64
N GLU A 114 9.57 -5.97 5.94
CA GLU A 114 10.83 -6.71 5.97
C GLU A 114 11.47 -6.79 4.58
N VAL A 115 12.80 -6.91 4.56
CA VAL A 115 13.58 -7.13 3.33
C VAL A 115 14.05 -8.57 3.30
N LEU A 116 13.62 -9.31 2.28
CA LEU A 116 14.06 -10.68 2.03
C LEU A 116 15.08 -10.72 0.88
N LEU A 117 16.29 -11.21 1.17
CA LEU A 117 17.30 -11.48 0.14
C LEU A 117 17.19 -12.91 -0.36
N ILE A 118 16.99 -13.06 -1.67
CA ILE A 118 16.86 -14.36 -2.33
C ILE A 118 18.03 -14.53 -3.33
N GLY A 119 18.79 -15.60 -3.17
CA GLY A 119 19.92 -15.91 -4.06
C GLY A 119 20.60 -17.23 -3.70
N THR A 120 21.55 -17.66 -4.51
CA THR A 120 22.39 -18.82 -4.16
C THR A 120 23.30 -18.49 -2.98
N THR A 121 23.71 -19.50 -2.22
CA THR A 121 24.65 -19.32 -1.09
C THR A 121 25.91 -18.57 -1.51
N THR A 122 26.46 -18.88 -2.68
CA THR A 122 27.66 -18.22 -3.23
C THR A 122 27.42 -16.76 -3.56
N THR A 123 26.22 -16.39 -4.01
CA THR A 123 25.85 -14.99 -4.29
C THR A 123 25.71 -14.21 -3.00
N LEU A 124 25.00 -14.76 -2.01
CA LEU A 124 24.71 -14.09 -0.74
C LEU A 124 25.99 -13.84 0.07
N GLN A 125 26.98 -14.73 -0.01
CA GLN A 125 28.29 -14.54 0.64
C GLN A 125 29.09 -13.35 0.10
N LYS A 126 28.81 -12.91 -1.14
CA LYS A 126 29.49 -11.76 -1.77
C LYS A 126 28.81 -10.44 -1.47
N MET A 127 27.58 -10.48 -0.94
CA MET A 127 26.81 -9.29 -0.64
C MET A 127 27.31 -8.67 0.66
N THR A 128 27.69 -7.40 0.59
CA THR A 128 27.96 -6.60 1.80
C THR A 128 26.66 -5.92 2.19
N LEU A 129 26.02 -6.41 3.25
CA LEU A 129 24.87 -5.74 3.86
C LEU A 129 25.36 -4.45 4.52
N LEU A 130 25.05 -3.31 3.91
CA LEU A 130 25.01 -2.06 4.66
C LEU A 130 23.70 -2.09 5.44
N GLN A 131 23.77 -1.92 6.77
CA GLN A 131 22.58 -1.86 7.60
C GLN A 131 21.62 -0.79 7.06
N CYS A 132 20.39 -1.19 6.74
CA CYS A 132 19.25 -0.29 6.57
C CYS A 132 18.01 -0.96 7.15
N LEU A 133 17.73 -0.68 8.42
CA LEU A 133 16.71 0.27 8.88
C LEU A 133 17.19 0.88 10.20
#